data_AF-A0A316FJF9-F1
#
_entry.id   AF-A0A316FJF9-F1
#
_cell.length_a   1.000
_cell.length_b   1.000
_cell.length_c   1.000
_cell.angle_alpha   90.00
_cell.angle_beta   90.00
_cell.angle_gamma   90.00
#
_symmetry.space_group_name_H-M   'P 1'
#
loop_
_entity.id
_entity.type
_entity.pdbx_description
1 polymer ?
#
loop_
_entity_poly.entity_id
_entity_poly.type
_entity_poly.pdbx_seq_one_letter_code
_entity_poly.pdbx_strand_id
1 'polypeptide(L)'
;MKRPDIHRILALAATTTLLLTGCTGGGTPADTPGRQAEVASRGASVMPFDLERTTHRFAKNDTGGVQTVVADDPRDATQVSLIRDHLTAEVERFRGGDFTDPAAIHGTEMPGLRELRAHGGRVAIDYTPTTDGGRVTYTTTDTGLREALHHWFDAQVSDHGAHATN
;
A
#
# COMPACT_ATOMS: atom_id res chain seq x y z
N MET A 1 34.88 -26.58 78.76
CA MET A 1 35.63 -27.38 77.77
C MET A 1 34.88 -27.34 76.44
N LYS A 2 35.58 -27.06 75.33
CA LYS A 2 35.14 -27.06 73.92
C LYS A 2 34.20 -25.95 73.44
N ARG A 3 34.79 -24.99 72.70
CA ARG A 3 34.13 -24.25 71.60
C ARG A 3 33.94 -25.18 70.40
N PRO A 4 32.97 -24.87 69.54
CA PRO A 4 33.36 -24.50 68.18
C PRO A 4 32.71 -23.18 67.73
N ASP A 5 33.54 -22.38 67.05
CA ASP A 5 33.16 -21.22 66.27
C ASP A 5 32.40 -21.66 65.01
N ILE A 6 31.43 -20.86 64.54
CA ILE A 6 31.33 -20.49 63.12
C ILE A 6 30.25 -19.41 62.87
N HIS A 7 30.76 -18.28 62.36
CA HIS A 7 30.22 -17.37 61.35
C HIS A 7 28.88 -16.65 61.55
N ARG A 8 29.02 -15.37 61.94
CA ARG A 8 28.19 -14.27 61.43
C ARG A 8 28.14 -14.32 59.90
N ILE A 9 26.96 -14.21 59.30
CA ILE A 9 26.74 -13.44 58.06
C ILE A 9 25.25 -13.09 57.96
N LEU A 10 25.06 -11.83 57.58
CA LEU A 10 23.85 -11.03 57.43
C LEU A 10 22.83 -11.62 56.45
N ALA A 11 21.56 -11.29 56.72
CA ALA A 11 20.43 -11.43 55.82
C ALA A 11 20.62 -10.63 54.51
N LEU A 12 20.19 -11.20 53.38
CA LEU A 12 19.56 -10.46 52.29
C LEU A 12 18.81 -11.42 51.36
N ALA A 13 17.49 -11.36 51.39
CA ALA A 13 16.63 -11.99 50.38
C ALA A 13 16.69 -11.13 49.12
N ALA A 14 17.26 -11.66 48.04
CA ALA A 14 17.30 -11.02 46.74
C ALA A 14 16.15 -11.55 45.86
N THR A 15 15.12 -10.73 45.69
CA THR A 15 14.07 -10.87 44.68
C THR A 15 14.67 -10.72 43.29
N THR A 16 14.55 -11.76 42.45
CA THR A 16 14.99 -11.70 41.04
C THR A 16 13.80 -11.27 40.18
N THR A 17 13.79 -10.00 39.78
CA THR A 17 12.86 -9.45 38.78
C THR A 17 13.34 -9.83 37.39
N LEU A 18 12.57 -10.65 36.68
CA LEU A 18 12.82 -11.02 35.28
C LEU A 18 12.24 -9.92 34.37
N LEU A 19 13.10 -9.01 33.88
CA LEU A 19 12.75 -8.10 32.78
C LEU A 19 12.85 -8.85 31.45
N LEU A 20 11.70 -9.13 30.83
CA LEU A 20 11.63 -9.55 29.43
C LEU A 20 11.53 -8.29 28.56
N THR A 21 12.68 -7.78 28.13
CA THR A 21 12.78 -6.81 27.03
C THR A 21 12.55 -7.57 25.72
N GLY A 22 11.29 -7.63 25.28
CA GLY A 22 10.92 -8.15 23.97
C GLY A 22 11.17 -7.10 22.89
N CYS A 23 12.06 -7.41 21.95
CA CYS A 23 12.42 -6.58 20.81
C CYS A 23 11.17 -6.22 19.98
N THR A 24 10.92 -4.92 19.82
CA THR A 24 9.98 -4.41 18.82
C THR A 24 10.59 -4.59 17.44
N GLY A 25 10.24 -5.69 16.77
CA GLY A 25 10.49 -5.89 15.35
C GLY A 25 9.56 -5.01 14.53
N GLY A 26 9.93 -3.75 14.33
CA GLY A 26 9.36 -2.91 13.28
C GLY A 26 9.86 -3.39 11.92
N GLY A 27 9.26 -4.45 11.40
CA GLY A 27 9.50 -4.91 10.04
C GLY A 27 8.83 -3.95 9.07
N THR A 28 9.63 -3.14 8.35
CA THR A 28 9.20 -2.57 7.07
C THR A 28 8.78 -3.73 6.17
N PRO A 29 7.62 -3.70 5.49
CA PRO A 29 7.31 -4.71 4.49
C PRO A 29 8.36 -4.58 3.40
N ALA A 30 9.31 -5.52 3.36
CA ALA A 30 10.31 -5.58 2.31
C ALA A 30 9.64 -6.11 1.04
N ASP A 31 9.89 -5.44 -0.09
CA ASP A 31 9.69 -5.93 -1.46
C ASP A 31 10.16 -7.38 -1.57
N THR A 32 9.24 -8.33 -1.46
CA THR A 32 9.55 -9.76 -1.46
C THR A 32 8.68 -10.43 -2.51
N PRO A 33 9.22 -11.35 -3.34
CA PRO A 33 8.43 -12.06 -4.36
C PRO A 33 7.12 -12.68 -3.85
N GLY A 34 7.08 -13.11 -2.57
CA GLY A 34 5.86 -13.62 -1.94
C GLY A 34 4.74 -12.58 -1.79
N ARG A 35 5.09 -11.31 -1.55
CA ARG A 35 4.14 -10.20 -1.46
C ARG A 35 3.50 -9.91 -2.82
N GLN A 36 4.30 -9.87 -3.88
CA GLN A 36 3.83 -9.63 -5.24
C GLN A 36 2.94 -10.77 -5.74
N ALA A 37 3.27 -12.03 -5.43
CA ALA A 37 2.42 -13.17 -5.76
C ALA A 37 1.05 -13.12 -5.06
N GLU A 38 1.01 -12.68 -3.79
CA GLU A 38 -0.25 -12.46 -3.08
C GLU A 38 -1.08 -11.34 -3.71
N VAL A 39 -0.43 -10.22 -4.06
CA VAL A 39 -1.07 -9.10 -4.76
C VAL A 39 -1.65 -9.55 -6.10
N ALA A 40 -0.89 -10.30 -6.91
CA ALA A 40 -1.39 -10.86 -8.17
C ALA A 40 -2.59 -11.79 -7.95
N SER A 41 -2.53 -12.67 -6.94
CA SER A 41 -3.62 -13.57 -6.61
C SER A 41 -4.90 -12.85 -6.18
N ARG A 42 -4.80 -11.81 -5.34
CA ARG A 42 -5.95 -11.01 -4.90
C ARG A 42 -6.46 -10.11 -6.03
N GLY A 43 -5.53 -9.54 -6.80
CA GLY A 43 -5.76 -8.69 -7.94
C GLY A 43 -6.66 -9.34 -8.99
N ALA A 44 -6.50 -10.64 -9.26
CA ALA A 44 -7.33 -11.36 -10.23
C ALA A 44 -8.84 -11.36 -9.93
N SER A 45 -9.25 -11.07 -8.68
CA SER A 45 -10.67 -10.95 -8.32
C SER A 45 -11.20 -9.52 -8.36
N VAL A 46 -10.31 -8.52 -8.48
CA VAL A 46 -10.63 -7.08 -8.39
C VAL A 46 -10.36 -6.37 -9.71
N MET A 47 -9.24 -6.66 -10.35
CA MET A 47 -8.87 -6.15 -11.67
C MET A 47 -9.38 -7.14 -12.73
N PRO A 48 -10.37 -6.76 -13.55
CA PRO A 48 -11.01 -7.68 -14.48
C PRO A 48 -10.19 -7.91 -15.77
N PHE A 49 -8.97 -7.38 -15.84
CA PHE A 49 -8.03 -7.52 -16.95
C PHE A 49 -6.80 -8.35 -16.53
N ASP A 50 -6.10 -8.93 -17.51
CA ASP A 50 -4.89 -9.71 -17.27
C ASP A 50 -3.71 -8.80 -16.88
N LEU A 51 -3.28 -8.89 -15.62
CA LEU A 51 -2.20 -8.08 -15.06
C LEU A 51 -0.85 -8.29 -15.79
N GLU A 52 -0.59 -9.52 -16.28
CA GLU A 52 0.63 -9.87 -17.02
C GLU A 52 0.69 -9.23 -18.41
N ARG A 53 -0.42 -8.63 -18.86
CA ARG A 53 -0.56 -7.97 -20.16
C ARG A 53 -0.92 -6.50 -20.01
N THR A 54 -0.59 -5.92 -18.87
CA THR A 54 -0.80 -4.51 -18.56
C THR A 54 0.41 -3.90 -17.91
N THR A 55 0.57 -2.60 -18.16
CA THR A 55 1.53 -1.76 -17.46
C THR A 55 0.78 -0.69 -16.68
N HIS A 56 1.02 -0.64 -15.38
CA HIS A 56 0.60 0.43 -14.48
C HIS A 56 1.72 1.46 -14.35
N ARG A 57 1.36 2.74 -14.33
CA ARG A 57 2.30 3.83 -14.09
C ARG A 57 1.73 4.83 -13.10
N PHE A 58 2.51 5.16 -12.08
CA PHE A 58 2.14 6.03 -10.98
C PHE A 58 3.09 7.23 -10.90
N ALA A 59 2.81 8.26 -11.71
CA ALA A 59 3.66 9.44 -11.81
C ALA A 59 3.27 10.50 -10.78
N LYS A 60 4.16 10.78 -9.83
CA LYS A 60 3.99 11.86 -8.83
C LYS A 60 4.28 13.24 -9.45
N ASN A 61 3.58 14.28 -9.01
CA ASN A 61 3.87 15.66 -9.37
C ASN A 61 3.56 16.65 -8.23
N ASP A 62 3.93 17.92 -8.41
CA ASP A 62 3.80 18.96 -7.38
C ASP A 62 2.35 19.29 -7.01
N THR A 63 1.36 18.84 -7.78
CA THR A 63 -0.07 19.08 -7.51
C THR A 63 -0.83 17.82 -7.09
N GLY A 64 -0.16 16.66 -7.04
CA GLY A 64 -0.77 15.37 -6.82
C GLY A 64 -0.06 14.28 -7.61
N GLY A 65 -0.74 13.66 -8.57
CA GLY A 65 -0.18 12.56 -9.35
C GLY A 65 -1.10 12.05 -10.45
N VAL A 66 -0.55 11.19 -11.29
CA VAL A 66 -1.23 10.56 -12.42
C VAL A 66 -1.02 9.05 -12.38
N GLN A 67 -2.11 8.30 -12.26
CA GLN A 67 -2.15 6.87 -12.53
C GLN A 67 -2.47 6.66 -14.00
N THR A 68 -1.73 5.81 -14.69
CA THR A 68 -2.03 5.35 -16.06
C THR A 68 -2.01 3.84 -16.05
N VAL A 69 -3.02 3.21 -16.63
CA VAL A 69 -3.07 1.76 -16.84
C VAL A 69 -3.31 1.53 -18.32
N VAL A 70 -2.44 0.75 -18.95
CA VAL A 70 -2.50 0.46 -20.39
C VAL A 70 -2.35 -1.03 -20.64
N ALA A 71 -2.97 -1.52 -21.71
CA ALA A 71 -2.67 -2.82 -22.26
C ALA A 71 -1.32 -2.78 -22.98
N ASP A 72 -0.51 -3.81 -22.82
CA ASP A 72 0.80 -3.87 -23.48
C ASP A 72 0.68 -4.03 -25.01
N ASP A 73 -0.40 -4.66 -25.48
CA ASP A 73 -0.82 -4.62 -26.88
C ASP A 73 -2.00 -3.66 -27.04
N PRO A 74 -1.82 -2.48 -27.68
CA PRO A 74 -2.90 -1.51 -27.88
C PRO A 74 -4.02 -2.02 -28.82
N ARG A 75 -3.81 -3.16 -29.49
CA ARG A 75 -4.82 -3.81 -30.34
C ARG A 75 -5.67 -4.82 -29.59
N ASP A 76 -5.32 -5.15 -28.35
CA ASP A 76 -6.15 -5.99 -27.49
C ASP A 76 -7.36 -5.19 -26.97
N ALA A 77 -8.38 -5.07 -27.83
CA ALA A 77 -9.57 -4.29 -27.53
C ALA A 77 -10.31 -4.77 -26.27
N THR A 78 -10.16 -6.06 -25.91
CA THR A 78 -10.75 -6.62 -24.70
C THR A 78 -10.03 -6.10 -23.45
N GLN A 79 -8.69 -6.21 -23.39
CA GLN A 79 -7.90 -5.64 -22.28
C GLN A 79 -8.15 -4.13 -22.16
N VAL A 80 -8.12 -3.39 -23.28
CA VAL A 80 -8.36 -1.95 -23.28
C VAL A 80 -9.74 -1.61 -22.72
N SER A 81 -10.80 -2.34 -23.11
CA SER A 81 -12.15 -2.09 -22.57
C SER A 81 -12.20 -2.36 -21.06
N LEU A 82 -11.66 -3.50 -20.61
CA LEU A 82 -11.68 -3.90 -19.20
C LEU A 82 -10.93 -2.90 -18.31
N ILE A 83 -9.79 -2.38 -18.78
CA ILE A 83 -9.03 -1.32 -18.10
C ILE A 83 -9.88 -0.06 -17.95
N ARG A 84 -10.51 0.40 -19.05
CA ARG A 84 -11.31 1.62 -19.05
C ARG A 84 -12.53 1.51 -18.15
N ASP A 85 -13.22 0.38 -18.20
CA ASP A 85 -14.40 0.12 -17.36
C ASP A 85 -14.01 0.08 -15.87
N HIS A 86 -12.90 -0.60 -15.55
CA HIS A 86 -12.37 -0.68 -14.19
C HIS A 86 -11.99 0.70 -13.66
N LEU A 87 -11.17 1.48 -14.38
CA LEU A 87 -10.74 2.81 -13.95
C LEU A 87 -11.92 3.79 -13.80
N THR A 88 -12.93 3.67 -14.66
CA THR A 88 -14.15 4.49 -14.54
C THR A 88 -14.87 4.20 -13.22
N ALA A 89 -15.06 2.91 -12.90
CA ALA A 89 -15.70 2.49 -11.64
C ALA A 89 -14.86 2.83 -10.39
N GLU A 90 -13.53 2.72 -10.47
CA GLU A 90 -12.63 3.17 -9.39
C GLU A 90 -12.75 4.68 -9.15
N VAL A 91 -12.73 5.50 -10.21
CA VAL A 91 -12.82 6.97 -10.08
C VAL A 91 -14.12 7.41 -9.42
N GLU A 92 -15.25 6.79 -9.77
CA GLU A 92 -16.54 7.08 -9.13
C GLU A 92 -16.49 6.83 -7.61
N ARG A 93 -15.89 5.72 -7.19
CA ARG A 93 -15.73 5.36 -5.77
C ARG A 93 -14.71 6.23 -5.05
N PHE A 94 -13.54 6.45 -5.66
CA PHE A 94 -12.46 7.23 -5.08
C PHE A 94 -12.86 8.69 -4.84
N ARG A 95 -13.71 9.27 -5.69
CA ARG A 95 -14.29 10.61 -5.45
C ARG A 95 -15.06 10.69 -4.14
N GLY A 96 -15.69 9.60 -3.71
CA GLY A 96 -16.37 9.46 -2.42
C GLY A 96 -15.46 9.02 -1.26
N GLY A 97 -14.16 8.81 -1.50
CA GLY A 97 -13.24 8.27 -0.50
C GLY A 97 -13.33 6.75 -0.33
N ASP A 98 -14.04 6.04 -1.22
CA ASP A 98 -14.14 4.59 -1.17
C ASP A 98 -12.96 3.93 -1.90
N PHE A 99 -11.90 3.61 -1.15
CA PHE A 99 -10.75 2.84 -1.62
C PHE A 99 -10.82 1.38 -1.15
N THR A 100 -11.98 0.74 -1.27
CA THR A 100 -12.15 -0.67 -0.89
C THR A 100 -11.39 -1.62 -1.82
N ASP A 101 -11.41 -1.37 -3.13
CA ASP A 101 -10.70 -2.21 -4.12
C ASP A 101 -9.18 -2.24 -3.88
N PRO A 102 -8.47 -1.10 -3.74
CA PRO A 102 -7.07 -1.12 -3.36
C PRO A 102 -6.80 -1.85 -2.04
N ALA A 103 -7.65 -1.69 -1.02
CA ALA A 103 -7.46 -2.44 0.23
C ALA A 103 -7.67 -3.95 0.09
N ALA A 104 -8.57 -4.39 -0.80
CA ALA A 104 -8.80 -5.81 -1.03
C ALA A 104 -7.56 -6.49 -1.63
N ILE A 105 -6.84 -5.77 -2.50
CA ILE A 105 -5.60 -6.26 -3.11
C ILE A 105 -4.42 -6.09 -2.14
N HIS A 106 -4.23 -4.87 -1.64
CA HIS A 106 -3.00 -4.44 -0.99
C HIS A 106 -3.03 -4.49 0.55
N GLY A 107 -4.20 -4.74 1.14
CA GLY A 107 -4.41 -4.68 2.58
C GLY A 107 -4.85 -3.29 3.06
N THR A 108 -5.51 -3.24 4.21
CA THR A 108 -6.11 -2.00 4.75
C THR A 108 -5.09 -0.98 5.23
N GLU A 109 -3.87 -1.43 5.52
CA GLU A 109 -2.77 -0.62 6.05
C GLU A 109 -1.81 -0.13 4.97
N MET A 110 -2.18 -0.22 3.68
CA MET A 110 -1.36 0.31 2.60
C MET A 110 -1.04 1.79 2.85
N PRO A 111 0.23 2.23 2.74
CA PRO A 111 0.62 3.60 2.98
C PRO A 111 -0.26 4.61 2.22
N GLY A 112 -0.69 5.67 2.90
CA GLY A 112 -1.55 6.73 2.35
C GLY A 112 -3.05 6.42 2.28
N LEU A 113 -3.46 5.15 2.38
CA LEU A 113 -4.85 4.74 2.17
C LEU A 113 -5.81 5.35 3.20
N ARG A 114 -5.36 5.47 4.45
CA ARG A 114 -6.15 6.05 5.54
C ARG A 114 -6.51 7.52 5.26
N GLU A 115 -5.52 8.31 4.87
CA GLU A 115 -5.68 9.72 4.57
C GLU A 115 -6.51 9.93 3.31
N LEU A 116 -6.28 9.12 2.27
CA LEU A 116 -7.05 9.14 1.03
C LEU A 116 -8.54 8.83 1.31
N ARG A 117 -8.86 7.82 2.12
CA ARG A 117 -10.26 7.55 2.51
C ARG A 117 -10.93 8.71 3.24
N ALA A 118 -10.15 9.47 4.00
CA ALA A 118 -10.63 10.62 4.77
C ALA A 118 -10.55 11.96 3.99
N HIS A 119 -10.32 11.93 2.67
CA HIS A 119 -10.07 13.17 1.91
C HIS A 119 -11.28 14.12 1.90
N GLY A 120 -12.50 13.61 1.96
CA GLY A 120 -13.71 14.41 2.11
C GLY A 120 -13.96 15.42 0.97
N GLY A 121 -13.58 15.06 -0.26
CA GLY A 121 -13.67 15.89 -1.46
C GLY A 121 -12.45 16.79 -1.70
N ARG A 122 -11.41 16.73 -0.87
CA ARG A 122 -10.19 17.55 -1.02
C ARG A 122 -9.21 17.04 -2.07
N VAL A 123 -9.46 15.87 -2.66
CA VAL A 123 -8.74 15.38 -3.84
C VAL A 123 -9.69 15.40 -5.02
N ALA A 124 -9.39 16.21 -6.03
CA ALA A 124 -10.04 16.13 -7.33
C ALA A 124 -9.48 14.92 -8.08
N ILE A 125 -10.37 14.08 -8.62
CA ILE A 125 -10.02 12.82 -9.28
C ILE A 125 -10.72 12.79 -10.62
N ASP A 126 -9.94 12.78 -11.71
CA ASP A 126 -10.45 12.89 -13.07
C ASP A 126 -9.93 11.77 -13.96
N TYR A 127 -10.87 11.12 -14.65
CA TYR A 127 -10.58 10.07 -15.61
C TYR A 127 -10.43 10.63 -17.03
N THR A 128 -9.50 10.08 -17.81
CA THR A 128 -9.37 10.34 -19.24
C THR A 128 -8.99 9.04 -19.96
N PRO A 129 -9.74 8.57 -20.96
CA PRO A 129 -9.34 7.41 -21.74
C PRO A 129 -8.10 7.73 -22.60
N THR A 130 -7.23 6.72 -22.80
CA THR A 130 -6.12 6.75 -23.76
C THR A 130 -6.39 5.70 -24.85
N THR A 131 -5.64 5.72 -25.96
CA THR A 131 -5.82 4.75 -27.04
C THR A 131 -5.71 3.29 -26.57
N ASP A 132 -4.83 3.03 -25.60
CA ASP A 132 -4.40 1.74 -25.07
C ASP A 132 -4.92 1.45 -23.64
N GLY A 133 -5.74 2.31 -23.06
CA GLY A 133 -6.25 2.14 -21.71
C GLY A 133 -6.88 3.42 -21.16
N GLY A 134 -6.40 3.86 -19.99
CA GLY A 134 -6.89 5.07 -19.34
C GLY A 134 -5.93 5.70 -18.34
N ARG A 135 -6.26 6.94 -17.97
CA ARG A 135 -5.51 7.76 -17.02
C ARG A 135 -6.45 8.29 -15.95
N VAL A 136 -5.99 8.28 -14.70
CA VAL A 136 -6.60 8.96 -13.57
C VAL A 136 -5.66 10.04 -13.05
N THR A 137 -6.14 11.28 -13.02
CA THR A 137 -5.40 12.43 -12.49
C THR A 137 -5.94 12.78 -11.11
N TYR A 138 -5.05 12.86 -10.13
CA TYR A 138 -5.36 13.22 -8.76
C TYR A 138 -4.73 14.59 -8.47
N THR A 139 -5.55 15.56 -8.04
CA THR A 139 -5.10 16.93 -7.76
C THR A 139 -5.56 17.38 -6.39
N THR A 140 -4.68 18.00 -5.61
CA THR A 140 -5.02 18.59 -4.32
C THR A 140 -4.09 19.75 -3.96
N THR A 141 -4.60 20.71 -3.19
CA THR A 141 -3.80 21.78 -2.58
C THR A 141 -3.37 21.45 -1.15
N ASP A 142 -3.94 20.39 -0.56
CA ASP A 142 -3.59 19.90 0.77
C ASP A 142 -2.28 19.09 0.69
N THR A 143 -1.24 19.59 1.35
CA THR A 143 0.09 18.96 1.27
C THR A 143 0.12 17.57 1.92
N GLY A 144 -0.66 17.34 2.99
CA GLY A 144 -0.74 16.03 3.63
C GLY A 144 -1.44 14.99 2.75
N LEU A 145 -2.48 15.39 2.02
CA LEU A 145 -3.14 14.50 1.05
C LEU A 145 -2.25 14.23 -0.17
N ARG A 146 -1.45 15.21 -0.61
CA ARG A 146 -0.46 14.99 -1.68
C ARG A 146 0.61 13.99 -1.24
N GLU A 147 1.14 14.12 -0.04
CA GLU A 147 2.11 13.16 0.53
C GLU A 147 1.50 11.76 0.68
N ALA A 148 0.26 11.66 1.16
CA ALA A 148 -0.45 10.38 1.24
C ALA A 148 -0.64 9.73 -0.13
N LEU A 149 -1.02 10.50 -1.15
CA LEU A 149 -1.11 10.01 -2.53
C LEU A 149 0.24 9.49 -3.03
N HIS A 150 1.33 10.19 -2.74
CA HIS A 150 2.68 9.78 -3.14
C HIS A 150 3.11 8.48 -2.46
N HIS A 151 2.83 8.34 -1.16
CA HIS A 151 3.06 7.09 -0.44
C HIS A 151 2.24 5.93 -0.98
N TRP A 152 0.98 6.19 -1.34
CA TRP A 152 0.11 5.19 -1.96
C TRP A 152 0.63 4.75 -3.33
N PHE A 153 1.11 5.68 -4.16
CA PHE A 153 1.73 5.40 -5.46
C PHE A 153 3.01 4.55 -5.31
N ASP A 154 3.90 4.92 -4.38
CA ASP A 154 5.13 4.15 -4.14
C ASP A 154 4.82 2.72 -3.67
N ALA A 155 3.82 2.56 -2.80
CA ALA A 155 3.38 1.25 -2.34
C ALA A 155 2.78 0.40 -3.48
N GLN A 156 2.00 1.01 -4.38
CA GLN A 156 1.46 0.33 -5.56
C GLN A 156 2.59 -0.19 -6.46
N VAL A 157 3.62 0.63 -6.72
CA VAL A 157 4.76 0.22 -7.56
C VAL A 157 5.53 -0.94 -6.94
N SER A 158 5.76 -0.89 -5.63
CA SER A 158 6.36 -1.99 -4.86
C SER A 158 5.54 -3.29 -4.98
N ASP A 159 4.23 -3.22 -4.75
CA ASP A 159 3.33 -4.36 -4.69
C ASP A 159 3.06 -5.02 -6.06
N HIS A 160 3.02 -4.23 -7.14
CA HIS A 160 2.78 -4.73 -8.50
C HIS A 160 4.07 -5.14 -9.23
N GLY A 161 5.25 -4.79 -8.70
CA GLY A 161 6.54 -5.25 -9.21
C GLY A 161 6.75 -4.92 -10.68
N ALA A 162 6.99 -5.94 -11.51
CA ALA A 162 7.28 -5.77 -12.94
C ALA A 162 6.13 -5.14 -13.74
N HIS A 163 4.90 -5.16 -13.21
CA HIS A 163 3.72 -4.59 -13.85
C HIS A 163 3.52 -3.11 -13.53
N ALA A 164 4.37 -2.50 -12.70
CA ALA A 164 4.21 -1.10 -12.29
C ALA A 164 5.50 -0.27 -12.35
N THR A 165 5.36 1.01 -12.68
CA THR A 165 6.46 1.98 -12.84
C THR A 165 6.09 3.37 -12.30
N ASN A 166 7.09 4.23 -12.09
CA ASN A 166 6.93 5.66 -11.75
C ASN A 166 6.89 6.57 -12.99
#